data_AF-A0A9R1T6L4-F1
#
_entry.id   AF-A0A9R1T6L4-F1
#
_cell.length_a   1.000
_cell.length_b   1.000
_cell.length_c   1.000
_cell.angle_alpha   90.00
_cell.angle_beta   90.00
_cell.angle_gamma   90.00
#
_symmetry.space_group_name_H-M   'P 1'
#
loop_
_entity.id
_entity.type
_entity.pdbx_description
1 polymer ?
#
loop_
_entity_poly.entity_id
_entity_poly.type
_entity_poly.pdbx_seq_one_letter_code
_entity_poly.pdbx_strand_id
1 'polypeptide(L)'
;MDNPQDYLEPEESSTLKPADIPSDWLDMVDPCIRIMGHQVQTEIQAAMTYLAMGAHFAKDSVNRPGFSKFFFEAASEEREHAIKIIEYLLMRGQLTSDVGKLLKFPLKTPREEWSTAVAALSEALTVEAKVTSSIREIIKTCEAPKTSDFNDYHLVDYLTGDFLDEQYKGQRDLAGKISTLGKMMTTHGPLGEFLYDKKLLNNEV
;
A
#
# COMPACT_ATOMS: atom_id res chain seq x y z
N MET A 1 43.77 -51.56 -17.59
CA MET A 1 43.10 -50.27 -17.82
C MET A 1 41.82 -50.33 -17.02
N ASP A 2 41.88 -49.93 -15.75
CA ASP A 2 40.66 -49.74 -14.95
C ASP A 2 40.33 -48.25 -15.01
N ASN A 3 39.17 -47.95 -15.58
CA ASN A 3 38.68 -46.59 -15.76
C ASN A 3 38.16 -46.05 -14.40
N PRO A 4 38.69 -44.94 -13.88
CA PRO A 4 38.26 -44.37 -12.61
C PRO A 4 37.08 -43.43 -12.84
N GLN A 5 35.88 -43.99 -13.01
CA GLN A 5 34.64 -43.23 -13.12
C GLN A 5 33.49 -44.13 -12.68
N ASP A 6 33.16 -44.09 -11.39
CA ASP A 6 31.78 -44.23 -10.87
C ASP A 6 31.80 -44.45 -9.36
N TYR A 7 32.11 -43.40 -8.61
CA TYR A 7 31.66 -43.23 -7.23
C TYR A 7 31.41 -41.74 -6.97
N LEU A 8 30.55 -41.13 -7.77
CA LEU A 8 29.89 -39.89 -7.35
C LEU A 8 28.63 -40.35 -6.61
N GLU A 9 28.67 -40.29 -5.29
CA GLU A 9 27.46 -40.36 -4.46
C GLU A 9 26.45 -39.32 -4.99
N PRO A 10 25.14 -39.64 -5.03
CA PRO A 10 24.15 -38.66 -5.43
C PRO A 10 24.23 -37.48 -4.45
N GLU A 11 24.45 -36.28 -4.96
CA GLU A 11 24.45 -35.06 -4.15
C GLU A 11 23.16 -35.03 -3.32
N GLU A 12 23.28 -35.28 -2.02
CA GLU A 12 22.17 -35.05 -1.09
C GLU A 12 21.78 -33.59 -1.23
N SER A 13 20.54 -33.35 -1.68
CA SER A 13 19.96 -32.02 -1.77
C SER A 13 20.21 -31.30 -0.44
N SER A 14 20.98 -30.21 -0.46
CA SER A 14 21.39 -29.43 0.72
C SER A 14 20.24 -28.72 1.45
N THR A 15 19.00 -28.98 1.03
CA THR A 15 17.78 -28.44 1.59
C THR A 15 17.11 -29.47 2.49
N LEU A 16 16.78 -29.04 3.72
CA LEU A 16 15.99 -29.86 4.64
C LEU A 16 14.63 -30.17 4.01
N LYS A 17 14.18 -31.42 4.14
CA LYS A 17 12.82 -31.80 3.73
C LYS A 17 11.80 -31.01 4.56
N PRO A 18 10.78 -30.39 3.95
CA PRO A 18 9.72 -29.73 4.70
C PRO A 18 9.04 -30.69 5.68
N ALA A 19 8.68 -30.19 6.86
CA ALA A 19 7.84 -30.94 7.78
C ALA A 19 6.45 -31.12 7.17
N ASP A 20 5.88 -32.32 7.32
CA ASP A 20 4.51 -32.61 6.91
C ASP A 20 3.56 -32.10 8.00
N ILE A 21 2.94 -30.94 7.75
CA ILE A 21 1.97 -30.31 8.65
C ILE A 21 0.56 -30.46 8.07
N PRO A 22 -0.48 -30.68 8.91
CA PRO A 22 -1.85 -30.74 8.42
C PRO A 22 -2.26 -29.47 7.66
N SER A 23 -3.00 -29.63 6.56
CA SER A 23 -3.42 -28.53 5.68
C SER A 23 -4.89 -28.14 5.80
N ASP A 24 -5.68 -28.83 6.63
CA ASP A 24 -7.14 -28.62 6.75
C ASP A 24 -7.53 -27.21 7.22
N TRP A 25 -6.58 -26.45 7.76
CA TRP A 25 -6.76 -25.06 8.19
C TRP A 25 -6.58 -24.03 7.06
N LEU A 26 -6.11 -24.46 5.88
CA LEU A 26 -5.94 -23.59 4.71
C LEU A 26 -7.26 -23.46 3.94
N ASP A 27 -7.96 -22.36 4.17
CA ASP A 27 -9.35 -22.17 3.72
C ASP A 27 -9.56 -20.99 2.76
N MET A 28 -8.57 -20.10 2.59
CA MET A 28 -8.66 -19.00 1.62
C MET A 28 -8.77 -19.52 0.19
N VAL A 29 -9.61 -18.86 -0.60
CA VAL A 29 -9.87 -19.23 -2.01
C VAL A 29 -9.07 -18.38 -3.00
N ASP A 30 -8.73 -18.96 -4.15
CA ASP A 30 -7.88 -18.33 -5.18
C ASP A 30 -8.30 -16.90 -5.58
N PRO A 31 -9.59 -16.57 -5.80
CA PRO A 31 -9.98 -15.20 -6.11
C PRO A 31 -9.55 -14.19 -5.05
N CYS A 32 -9.68 -14.56 -3.76
CA CYS A 32 -9.29 -13.74 -2.63
C CYS A 32 -7.78 -13.57 -2.52
N ILE A 33 -7.05 -14.68 -2.59
CA ILE A 33 -5.59 -14.69 -2.50
C ILE A 33 -4.99 -13.78 -3.59
N ARG A 34 -5.50 -13.90 -4.82
CA ARG A 34 -5.01 -13.12 -5.96
C ARG A 34 -5.31 -11.62 -5.83
N ILE A 35 -6.53 -11.25 -5.44
CA ILE A 35 -6.89 -9.84 -5.35
C ILE A 35 -6.22 -9.16 -4.14
N MET A 36 -6.05 -9.88 -3.03
CA MET A 36 -5.23 -9.43 -1.89
C MET A 36 -3.76 -9.24 -2.28
N GLY A 37 -3.19 -10.19 -3.01
CA GLY A 37 -1.83 -10.06 -3.54
C GLY A 37 -1.66 -8.85 -4.47
N HIS A 38 -2.70 -8.53 -5.27
CA HIS A 38 -2.69 -7.31 -6.07
C HIS A 38 -2.79 -6.03 -5.23
N GLN A 39 -3.49 -6.07 -4.09
CA GLN A 39 -3.57 -4.92 -3.19
C GLN A 39 -2.22 -4.55 -2.60
N VAL A 40 -1.34 -5.51 -2.31
CA VAL A 40 0.06 -5.22 -1.91
C VAL A 40 0.75 -4.31 -2.94
N GLN A 41 0.59 -4.59 -4.23
CA GLN A 41 1.13 -3.75 -5.29
C GLN A 41 0.48 -2.36 -5.31
N THR A 42 -0.82 -2.27 -5.04
CA THR A 42 -1.55 -0.99 -4.94
C THR A 42 -0.96 -0.12 -3.82
N GLU A 43 -0.80 -0.65 -2.60
CA GLU A 43 -0.30 0.12 -1.46
C GLU A 43 1.16 0.52 -1.65
N ILE A 44 2.01 -0.36 -2.18
CA ILE A 44 3.40 0.01 -2.51
C ILE A 44 3.45 1.09 -3.59
N GLN A 45 2.54 1.08 -4.56
CA GLN A 45 2.46 2.12 -5.58
C GLN A 45 1.99 3.47 -4.99
N ALA A 46 1.09 3.46 -4.01
CA ALA A 46 0.69 4.64 -3.25
C ALA A 46 1.86 5.17 -2.41
N ALA A 47 2.57 4.30 -1.68
CA ALA A 47 3.76 4.64 -0.91
C ALA A 47 4.83 5.34 -1.76
N MET A 48 5.12 4.82 -2.96
CA MET A 48 6.06 5.44 -3.89
C MET A 48 5.57 6.81 -4.39
N THR A 49 4.26 6.96 -4.60
CA THR A 49 3.66 8.25 -5.01
C THR A 49 3.85 9.30 -3.91
N TYR A 50 3.56 8.94 -2.66
CA TYR A 50 3.76 9.81 -1.51
C TYR A 50 5.23 10.13 -1.24
N LEU A 51 6.13 9.16 -1.46
CA LEU A 51 7.57 9.39 -1.36
C LEU A 51 8.04 10.47 -2.35
N ALA A 52 7.54 10.43 -3.60
CA ALA A 52 7.83 11.45 -4.60
C ALA A 52 7.24 12.83 -4.22
N MET A 53 6.03 12.86 -3.67
CA MET A 53 5.45 14.11 -3.15
C MET A 53 6.30 14.70 -2.02
N GLY A 54 6.69 13.88 -1.04
CA GLY A 54 7.55 14.28 0.07
C GLY A 54 8.88 14.87 -0.40
N ALA A 55 9.52 14.20 -1.37
CA ALA A 55 10.76 14.66 -1.99
C ALA A 55 10.57 15.97 -2.77
N HIS A 56 9.47 16.13 -3.50
CA HIS A 56 9.16 17.36 -4.23
C HIS A 56 9.07 18.58 -3.30
N PHE A 57 8.36 18.46 -2.18
CA PHE A 57 8.21 19.56 -1.21
C PHE A 57 9.49 19.84 -0.40
N ALA A 58 10.43 18.88 -0.36
CA ALA A 58 11.75 19.05 0.24
C ALA A 58 12.74 19.81 -0.64
N LYS A 59 12.48 19.98 -1.96
CA LYS A 59 13.36 20.74 -2.86
C LYS A 59 13.55 22.16 -2.32
N ASP A 60 14.77 22.70 -2.38
CA ASP A 60 15.11 24.07 -1.97
C ASP A 60 14.26 25.16 -2.67
N SER A 61 13.94 24.93 -3.94
CA SER A 61 13.09 25.76 -4.80
C SER A 61 11.60 25.73 -4.43
N VAL A 62 11.14 24.73 -3.67
CA VAL A 62 9.75 24.60 -3.20
C VAL A 62 9.65 24.93 -1.70
N ASN A 63 10.48 24.28 -0.89
CA ASN A 63 10.69 24.48 0.54
C ASN A 63 9.38 24.57 1.35
N ARG A 64 8.67 23.45 1.44
CA ARG A 64 7.46 23.25 2.24
C ARG A 64 7.65 22.07 3.20
N PRO A 65 8.41 22.27 4.30
CA PRO A 65 8.78 21.19 5.21
C PRO A 65 7.58 20.51 5.91
N GLY A 66 6.48 21.22 6.15
CA GLY A 66 5.26 20.63 6.71
C GLY A 66 4.63 19.64 5.72
N PHE A 67 4.50 20.03 4.45
CA PHE A 67 4.02 19.11 3.41
C PHE A 67 4.98 17.96 3.14
N SER A 68 6.28 18.24 3.13
CA SER A 68 7.29 17.20 2.96
C SER A 68 7.18 16.13 4.04
N LYS A 69 7.11 16.55 5.31
CA LYS A 69 6.91 15.65 6.46
C LYS A 69 5.62 14.84 6.31
N PHE A 70 4.49 15.53 6.07
CA PHE A 70 3.18 14.88 5.92
C PHE A 70 3.19 13.78 4.85
N PHE A 71 3.75 14.04 3.67
CA PHE A 71 3.78 13.03 2.61
C PHE A 71 4.81 11.92 2.85
N PHE A 72 5.90 12.16 3.59
CA PHE A 72 6.78 11.06 4.01
C PHE A 72 6.14 10.16 5.08
N GLU A 73 5.33 10.74 5.97
CA GLU A 73 4.53 9.98 6.93
C GLU A 73 3.49 9.13 6.20
N ALA A 74 2.74 9.71 5.24
CA ALA A 74 1.81 8.96 4.40
C ALA A 74 2.49 7.84 3.59
N ALA A 75 3.69 8.10 3.03
CA ALA A 75 4.45 7.06 2.33
C ALA A 75 4.81 5.88 3.24
N SER A 76 5.09 6.16 4.52
CA SER A 76 5.40 5.13 5.52
C SER A 76 4.14 4.36 5.91
N GLU A 77 3.01 5.04 6.09
CA GLU A 77 1.71 4.45 6.39
C GLU A 77 1.26 3.46 5.30
N GLU A 78 1.36 3.84 4.01
CA GLU A 78 1.01 2.92 2.91
C GLU A 78 1.93 1.70 2.82
N ARG A 79 3.20 1.86 3.22
CA ARG A 79 4.10 0.72 3.34
C ARG A 79 3.65 -0.24 4.46
N GLU A 80 3.18 0.29 5.58
CA GLU A 80 2.61 -0.53 6.67
C GLU A 80 1.30 -1.19 6.24
N HIS A 81 0.45 -0.55 5.43
CA HIS A 81 -0.72 -1.19 4.82
C HIS A 81 -0.34 -2.40 3.97
N ALA A 82 0.69 -2.28 3.13
CA ALA A 82 1.20 -3.40 2.35
C ALA A 82 1.68 -4.56 3.24
N ILE A 83 2.37 -4.24 4.35
CA ILE A 83 2.85 -5.23 5.32
C ILE A 83 1.69 -5.92 6.02
N LYS A 84 0.69 -5.18 6.53
CA LYS A 84 -0.53 -5.72 7.14
C LYS A 84 -1.21 -6.76 6.22
N ILE A 85 -1.32 -6.47 4.92
CA ILE A 85 -1.90 -7.39 3.93
C ILE A 85 -1.04 -8.66 3.77
N ILE A 86 0.28 -8.51 3.69
CA ILE A 86 1.22 -9.64 3.60
C ILE A 86 1.11 -10.52 4.85
N GLU A 87 1.10 -9.91 6.03
CA GLU A 87 0.96 -10.61 7.31
C GLU A 87 -0.37 -11.35 7.42
N TYR A 88 -1.47 -10.75 6.95
CA TYR A 88 -2.76 -11.41 6.90
C TYR A 88 -2.73 -12.65 5.99
N LEU A 89 -2.13 -12.54 4.80
CA LEU A 89 -1.96 -13.67 3.88
C LEU A 89 -1.10 -14.79 4.50
N LEU A 90 0.01 -14.43 5.16
CA LEU A 90 0.88 -15.38 5.86
C LEU A 90 0.16 -16.07 7.03
N MET A 91 -0.62 -15.32 7.81
CA MET A 91 -1.45 -15.84 8.90
C MET A 91 -2.43 -16.90 8.39
N ARG A 92 -2.92 -16.76 7.15
CA ARG A 92 -3.84 -17.71 6.48
C ARG A 92 -3.11 -18.78 5.65
N GLY A 93 -1.81 -18.95 5.89
CA GLY A 93 -0.98 -19.99 5.27
C GLY A 93 -0.71 -19.80 3.78
N GLN A 94 -0.89 -18.58 3.28
CA GLN A 94 -0.58 -18.21 1.90
C GLN A 94 0.86 -17.72 1.79
N LEU A 95 1.30 -17.36 0.57
CA LEU A 95 2.64 -16.85 0.28
C LEU A 95 3.79 -17.82 0.60
N THR A 96 3.52 -19.13 0.61
CA THR A 96 4.53 -20.20 0.78
C THR A 96 5.46 -20.34 -0.43
N SER A 97 5.10 -19.74 -1.56
CA SER A 97 5.90 -19.63 -2.77
C SER A 97 5.60 -18.31 -3.49
N ASP A 98 6.41 -17.96 -4.49
CA ASP A 98 6.11 -16.85 -5.42
C ASP A 98 5.98 -15.45 -4.77
N VAL A 99 6.56 -15.23 -3.59
CA VAL A 99 6.56 -13.92 -2.90
C VAL A 99 7.10 -12.80 -3.82
N GLY A 100 8.08 -13.10 -4.67
CA GLY A 100 8.61 -12.15 -5.65
C GLY A 100 7.62 -11.70 -6.72
N LYS A 101 6.48 -12.39 -6.91
CA LYS A 101 5.42 -12.02 -7.86
C LYS A 101 4.40 -11.02 -7.26
N LEU A 102 4.49 -10.73 -5.96
CA LEU A 102 3.64 -9.71 -5.31
C LEU A 102 3.86 -8.31 -5.91
N LEU A 103 5.09 -8.03 -6.34
CA LEU A 103 5.45 -6.74 -6.93
C LEU A 103 5.82 -6.90 -8.40
N LYS A 104 5.22 -6.08 -9.24
CA LYS A 104 5.52 -5.94 -10.66
C LYS A 104 6.47 -4.78 -10.85
N PHE A 105 7.68 -5.08 -11.32
CA PHE A 105 8.70 -4.08 -11.61
C PHE A 105 8.66 -3.64 -13.09
N PRO A 106 9.04 -2.39 -13.41
CA PRO A 106 9.50 -1.35 -12.47
C PRO A 106 8.35 -0.65 -11.73
N LEU A 107 8.57 -0.32 -10.46
CA LEU A 107 7.70 0.59 -9.70
C LEU A 107 7.97 2.02 -10.19
N LYS A 108 6.99 2.64 -10.85
CA LYS A 108 7.14 3.99 -11.44
C LYS A 108 6.21 4.96 -10.75
N THR A 109 6.70 6.13 -10.40
CA THR A 109 5.86 7.24 -9.95
C THR A 109 5.30 7.97 -11.18
N PRO A 110 3.98 8.17 -11.29
CA PRO A 110 3.39 8.79 -12.48
C PRO A 110 3.72 10.27 -12.63
N ARG A 111 4.14 10.93 -11.54
CA ARG A 111 4.42 12.36 -11.47
C ARG A 111 5.54 12.64 -10.49
N GLU A 112 6.34 13.66 -10.80
CA GLU A 112 7.50 14.07 -9.99
C GLU A 112 7.41 15.54 -9.52
N GLU A 113 6.45 16.32 -10.07
CA GLU A 113 6.32 17.74 -9.76
C GLU A 113 4.87 18.22 -9.62
N TRP A 114 4.61 19.00 -8.58
CA TRP A 114 3.32 19.60 -8.30
C TRP A 114 3.42 21.13 -8.33
N SER A 115 2.44 21.78 -8.94
CA SER A 115 2.46 23.24 -9.08
C SER A 115 2.10 23.97 -7.78
N THR A 116 1.27 23.34 -6.94
CA THR A 116 0.85 23.86 -5.64
C THR A 116 0.60 22.71 -4.66
N ALA A 117 0.61 22.99 -3.37
CA ALA A 117 0.23 22.03 -2.35
C ALA A 117 -1.24 21.57 -2.46
N VAL A 118 -2.15 22.44 -2.94
CA VAL A 118 -3.55 22.05 -3.24
C VAL A 118 -3.59 20.98 -4.33
N ALA A 119 -2.76 21.10 -5.37
CA ALA A 119 -2.71 20.12 -6.44
C ALA A 119 -2.20 18.76 -5.93
N ALA A 120 -1.18 18.76 -5.07
CA ALA A 120 -0.67 17.54 -4.44
C ALA A 120 -1.71 16.88 -3.53
N LEU A 121 -2.37 17.64 -2.65
CA LEU A 121 -3.44 17.10 -1.79
C LEU A 121 -4.63 16.56 -2.61
N SER A 122 -4.98 17.19 -3.72
CA SER A 122 -6.06 16.71 -4.59
C SER A 122 -5.69 15.40 -5.30
N GLU A 123 -4.42 15.24 -5.67
CA GLU A 123 -3.91 13.98 -6.20
C GLU A 123 -3.88 12.90 -5.13
N ALA A 124 -3.43 13.21 -3.92
CA ALA A 124 -3.49 12.32 -2.75
C ALA A 124 -4.92 11.82 -2.50
N LEU A 125 -5.92 12.71 -2.46
CA LEU A 125 -7.32 12.32 -2.30
C LEU A 125 -7.81 11.40 -3.43
N THR A 126 -7.30 11.60 -4.65
CA THR A 126 -7.62 10.74 -5.80
C THR A 126 -6.96 9.36 -5.67
N VAL A 127 -5.74 9.29 -5.12
CA VAL A 127 -5.07 8.02 -4.79
C VAL A 127 -5.88 7.29 -3.73
N GLU A 128 -6.22 7.95 -2.62
CA GLU A 128 -7.02 7.35 -1.53
C GLU A 128 -8.37 6.82 -2.00
N ALA A 129 -9.07 7.57 -2.85
CA ALA A 129 -10.35 7.13 -3.41
C ALA A 129 -10.21 5.85 -4.26
N LYS A 130 -9.09 5.69 -4.99
CA LYS A 130 -8.81 4.48 -5.78
C LYS A 130 -8.45 3.30 -4.87
N VAL A 131 -7.62 3.51 -3.85
CA VAL A 131 -7.26 2.48 -2.85
C VAL A 131 -8.53 1.97 -2.16
N THR A 132 -9.40 2.87 -1.69
CA THR A 132 -10.68 2.49 -1.07
C THR A 132 -11.59 1.74 -2.02
N SER A 133 -11.67 2.15 -3.29
CA SER A 133 -12.43 1.40 -4.29
C SER A 133 -11.88 -0.02 -4.47
N SER A 134 -10.55 -0.16 -4.49
CA SER A 134 -9.88 -1.46 -4.59
C SER A 134 -10.21 -2.36 -3.39
N ILE A 135 -10.11 -1.83 -2.16
CA ILE A 135 -10.47 -2.57 -0.93
C ILE A 135 -11.94 -3.04 -0.95
N ARG A 136 -12.86 -2.18 -1.41
CA ARG A 136 -14.28 -2.56 -1.55
C ARG A 136 -14.48 -3.69 -2.58
N GLU A 137 -13.70 -3.73 -3.65
CA GLU A 137 -13.77 -4.84 -4.61
C GLU A 137 -13.19 -6.14 -4.04
N ILE A 138 -12.18 -6.07 -3.18
CA ILE A 138 -11.68 -7.23 -2.43
C ILE A 138 -12.77 -7.79 -1.53
N ILE A 139 -13.40 -6.93 -0.72
CA ILE A 139 -14.49 -7.32 0.18
C ILE A 139 -15.60 -8.04 -0.59
N LYS A 140 -16.09 -7.46 -1.69
CA LYS A 140 -17.12 -8.11 -2.52
C LYS A 140 -16.65 -9.46 -3.07
N THR A 141 -15.41 -9.54 -3.53
CA THR A 141 -14.84 -10.77 -4.11
C THR A 141 -14.73 -11.87 -3.06
N CYS A 142 -14.47 -11.52 -1.81
CA CYS A 142 -14.26 -12.47 -0.72
C CYS A 142 -15.49 -12.81 0.10
N GLU A 143 -16.49 -11.93 0.10
CA GLU A 143 -17.81 -12.24 0.66
C GLU A 143 -18.60 -13.19 -0.25
N ALA A 144 -18.47 -13.05 -1.58
CA ALA A 144 -19.18 -13.86 -2.56
C ALA A 144 -18.31 -14.17 -3.80
N PRO A 145 -17.30 -15.05 -3.67
CA PRO A 145 -16.44 -15.42 -4.78
C PRO A 145 -17.20 -16.17 -5.88
N LYS A 146 -16.88 -15.90 -7.15
CA LYS A 146 -17.59 -16.51 -8.30
C LYS A 146 -17.30 -17.99 -8.51
N THR A 147 -16.21 -18.50 -7.94
CA THR A 147 -15.68 -19.85 -8.22
C THR A 147 -15.72 -20.76 -6.98
N SER A 148 -16.34 -20.32 -5.89
CA SER A 148 -16.43 -21.05 -4.63
C SER A 148 -17.64 -20.56 -3.83
N ASP A 149 -18.22 -21.42 -2.99
CA ASP A 149 -19.28 -21.03 -2.04
C ASP A 149 -18.72 -20.53 -0.69
N PHE A 150 -17.38 -20.43 -0.57
CA PHE A 150 -16.71 -19.97 0.64
C PHE A 150 -16.82 -18.45 0.80
N ASN A 151 -17.49 -17.99 1.85
CA ASN A 151 -17.50 -16.60 2.29
C ASN A 151 -16.42 -16.40 3.37
N ASP A 152 -15.40 -15.57 3.08
CA ASP A 152 -14.29 -15.29 3.99
C ASP A 152 -14.67 -14.19 5.00
N TYR A 153 -15.53 -14.54 5.95
CA TYR A 153 -16.07 -13.60 6.94
C TYR A 153 -15.00 -12.81 7.70
N HIS A 154 -13.91 -13.47 8.09
CA HIS A 154 -12.84 -12.82 8.85
C HIS A 154 -12.06 -11.81 7.99
N LEU A 155 -11.80 -12.13 6.71
CA LEU A 155 -11.14 -11.18 5.81
C LEU A 155 -12.03 -9.97 5.52
N VAL A 156 -13.32 -10.22 5.29
CA VAL A 156 -14.31 -9.16 5.07
C VAL A 156 -14.41 -8.23 6.27
N ASP A 157 -14.48 -8.79 7.49
CA ASP A 157 -14.50 -8.02 8.73
C ASP A 157 -13.22 -7.19 8.89
N TYR A 158 -12.05 -7.82 8.75
CA TYR A 158 -10.75 -7.15 8.86
C TYR A 158 -10.60 -5.96 7.91
N LEU A 159 -10.92 -6.15 6.62
CA LEU A 159 -10.84 -5.07 5.64
C LEU A 159 -11.89 -3.97 5.88
N THR A 160 -13.05 -4.32 6.44
CA THR A 160 -14.12 -3.37 6.71
C THR A 160 -13.86 -2.55 7.97
N GLY A 161 -13.42 -3.21 9.04
CA GLY A 161 -13.20 -2.59 10.35
C GLY A 161 -11.91 -1.77 10.39
N ASP A 162 -10.82 -2.28 9.83
CA ASP A 162 -9.51 -1.64 9.93
C ASP A 162 -9.28 -0.74 8.72
N PHE A 163 -9.21 -1.34 7.52
CA PHE A 163 -8.78 -0.61 6.31
C PHE A 163 -9.80 0.42 5.86
N LEU A 164 -11.09 0.08 5.74
CA LEU A 164 -12.08 1.06 5.29
C LEU A 164 -12.26 2.22 6.28
N ASP A 165 -12.13 1.98 7.59
CA ASP A 165 -12.21 3.04 8.59
C ASP A 165 -11.02 4.01 8.47
N GLU A 166 -9.78 3.49 8.35
CA GLU A 166 -8.57 4.27 8.07
C GLU A 166 -8.74 5.08 6.77
N GLN A 167 -9.17 4.44 5.68
CA GLN A 167 -9.40 5.10 4.39
C GLN A 167 -10.41 6.27 4.46
N TYR A 168 -11.57 6.06 5.11
CA TYR A 168 -12.60 7.11 5.16
C TYR A 168 -12.17 8.29 6.04
N LYS A 169 -11.41 8.04 7.12
CA LYS A 169 -10.81 9.10 7.93
C LYS A 169 -9.76 9.88 7.14
N GLY A 170 -8.86 9.19 6.43
CA GLY A 170 -7.83 9.80 5.60
C GLY A 170 -8.42 10.67 4.48
N GLN A 171 -9.40 10.16 3.73
CA GLN A 171 -10.11 10.92 2.70
C GLN A 171 -10.79 12.18 3.28
N ARG A 172 -11.43 12.05 4.44
CA ARG A 172 -12.08 13.19 5.10
C ARG A 172 -11.05 14.24 5.52
N ASP A 173 -9.91 13.82 6.07
CA ASP A 173 -8.83 14.72 6.44
C ASP A 173 -8.31 15.48 5.22
N LEU A 174 -7.91 14.77 4.17
CA LEU A 174 -7.43 15.35 2.90
C LEU A 174 -8.44 16.34 2.30
N ALA A 175 -9.72 15.98 2.23
CA ALA A 175 -10.77 16.86 1.72
C ALA A 175 -10.90 18.15 2.56
N GLY A 176 -10.72 18.05 3.88
CA GLY A 176 -10.66 19.19 4.80
C GLY A 176 -9.46 20.09 4.53
N LYS A 177 -8.28 19.49 4.37
CA LYS A 177 -7.02 20.20 4.07
C LYS A 177 -7.12 20.93 2.73
N ILE A 178 -7.62 20.27 1.67
CA ILE A 178 -7.88 20.87 0.35
C ILE A 178 -8.82 22.08 0.47
N SER A 179 -9.92 21.91 1.21
CA SER A 179 -10.93 22.98 1.36
C SER A 179 -10.37 24.21 2.05
N THR A 180 -9.59 24.02 3.12
CA THR A 180 -9.00 25.11 3.90
C THR A 180 -7.89 25.80 3.11
N LEU A 181 -6.93 25.03 2.61
CA LEU A 181 -5.82 25.58 1.85
C LEU A 181 -6.29 26.23 0.54
N GLY A 182 -7.27 25.64 -0.16
CA GLY A 182 -7.85 26.21 -1.37
C GLY A 182 -8.41 27.61 -1.13
N LYS A 183 -9.15 27.83 -0.04
CA LYS A 183 -9.66 29.16 0.34
C LYS A 183 -8.51 30.13 0.63
N MET A 184 -7.49 29.69 1.37
CA MET A 184 -6.32 30.51 1.67
C MET A 184 -5.55 30.89 0.39
N MET A 185 -5.43 29.98 -0.57
CA MET A 185 -4.79 30.23 -1.86
C MET A 185 -5.58 31.24 -2.71
N THR A 186 -6.91 31.17 -2.70
CA THR A 186 -7.75 32.15 -3.42
C THR A 186 -7.61 33.56 -2.84
N THR A 187 -7.52 33.71 -1.52
CA THR A 187 -7.48 35.03 -0.88
C THR A 187 -6.06 35.59 -0.72
N HIS A 188 -5.06 34.73 -0.49
CA HIS A 188 -3.71 35.13 -0.08
C HIS A 188 -2.59 34.53 -0.92
N GLY A 189 -2.90 33.69 -1.92
CA GLY A 189 -1.91 33.11 -2.84
C GLY A 189 -0.76 32.40 -2.10
N PRO A 190 0.51 32.62 -2.50
CA PRO A 190 1.68 31.97 -1.90
C PRO A 190 1.82 32.14 -0.38
N LEU A 191 1.36 33.26 0.18
CA LEU A 191 1.37 33.47 1.64
C LEU A 191 0.43 32.49 2.35
N GLY A 192 -0.70 32.16 1.73
CA GLY A 192 -1.64 31.16 2.24
C GLY A 192 -0.99 29.78 2.35
N GLU A 193 -0.30 29.34 1.30
CA GLU A 193 0.44 28.08 1.31
C GLU A 193 1.54 28.05 2.36
N PHE A 194 2.32 29.12 2.46
CA PHE A 194 3.39 29.23 3.45
C PHE A 194 2.86 29.12 4.88
N LEU A 195 1.79 29.85 5.22
CA LEU A 195 1.21 29.80 6.55
C LEU A 195 0.62 28.42 6.86
N TYR A 196 -0.04 27.80 5.89
CA TYR A 196 -0.60 26.47 6.05
C TYR A 196 0.50 25.40 6.27
N ASP A 197 1.59 25.48 5.52
CA ASP A 197 2.75 24.60 5.69
C ASP A 197 3.34 24.70 7.12
N LYS A 198 3.43 25.91 7.68
CA LYS A 198 3.88 26.08 9.07
C LYS A 198 2.93 25.47 10.09
N LYS A 199 1.61 25.58 9.85
CA LYS A 199 0.61 24.91 10.70
C LYS A 199 0.74 23.39 10.62
N LEU A 200 0.92 22.85 9.42
CA LEU A 200 1.07 21.41 9.20
C LEU A 200 2.33 20.87 9.87
N LEU A 201 3.45 21.59 9.78
CA LEU A 201 4.71 21.21 10.42
C LEU A 201 4.60 21.10 11.96
N ASN A 202 3.79 21.98 12.55
CA ASN A 202 3.55 22.04 13.99
C ASN A 202 2.38 21.15 14.46
N ASN A 203 1.80 20.34 13.56
CA ASN A 203 0.62 19.50 13.83
C ASN A 203 -0.61 20.30 14.33
N GLU A 204 -0.80 21.51 13.79
CA GLU A 204 -1.92 22.39 14.16
C GLU A 204 -3.13 22.29 13.20
N VAL A 205 -3.04 21.43 12.17
CA VAL A 205 -4.06 21.22 11.11
C VAL A 205 -4.06 19.79 10.60
#